data_AF-A0A941EBE7-F1
#
_entry.id   AF-A0A941EBE7-F1
#
_cell.length_a   1.000
_cell.length_b   1.000
_cell.length_c   1.000
_cell.angle_alpha   90.00
_cell.angle_beta   90.00
_cell.angle_gamma   90.00
#
_symmetry.space_group_name_H-M   'P 1'
#
loop_
_entity.id
_entity.type
_entity.pdbx_description
1 polymer ?
#
loop_
_entity_poly.entity_id
_entity_poly.type
_entity_poly.pdbx_seq_one_letter_code
_entity_poly.pdbx_strand_id
1 'polypeptide(L)'
;MAADDLPGPVVTFLNVIGIDWPYLNEDAIRSMAQLVREFGQAVEQTHQDATSAVANFAQAYQGASTEAMHSGWTQLSAAHVNEIVEGCHILADALEVGADFVVGQKVEAAIQLGIMAAEFLADQAASAVTFGLAEAAVPAIIAGGKALMETLKQQIIQTIMGDVIEAALKPLFAKIEKMLSGLDWSNAQVGGGSASKGFSIDFAEARQHVAILRAHAETMRGHAQRLHEGLGGLSF
;
A
#
# COMPACT_ATOMS: atom_id res chain seq x y z
N MET A 1 -18.17 4.76 -16.62
CA MET A 1 -17.31 4.32 -17.73
C MET A 1 -15.99 4.02 -17.08
N ALA A 2 -15.49 2.78 -17.17
CA ALA A 2 -14.15 2.50 -16.67
C ALA A 2 -13.15 3.37 -17.45
N ALA A 3 -12.02 3.78 -16.84
CA ALA A 3 -10.99 4.53 -17.57
C ALA A 3 -10.46 3.77 -18.80
N ASP A 4 -10.72 2.46 -18.86
CA ASP A 4 -10.32 1.56 -19.95
C ASP A 4 -11.39 1.40 -21.06
N ASP A 5 -12.59 1.96 -20.90
CA ASP A 5 -13.62 1.96 -21.95
C ASP A 5 -13.33 3.07 -22.98
N LEU A 6 -12.47 2.77 -23.95
CA LEU A 6 -12.10 3.71 -25.00
C LEU A 6 -13.19 3.85 -26.07
N PRO A 7 -13.46 5.09 -26.56
CA PRO A 7 -14.32 5.30 -27.73
C PRO A 7 -13.78 4.58 -28.98
N GLY A 8 -14.67 4.02 -29.81
CA GLY A 8 -14.29 3.30 -31.04
C GLY A 8 -13.32 4.05 -31.98
N PRO A 9 -13.45 5.38 -32.19
CA PRO A 9 -12.48 6.16 -32.95
C PRO A 9 -11.06 6.14 -32.34
N VAL A 10 -10.95 6.19 -31.01
CA VAL A 10 -9.66 6.14 -30.29
C VAL A 10 -9.01 4.77 -30.48
N VAL A 11 -9.77 3.70 -30.32
CA VAL A 11 -9.29 2.32 -30.56
C VAL A 11 -8.77 2.16 -31.99
N THR A 12 -9.51 2.68 -32.96
CA THR A 12 -9.12 2.65 -34.38
C THR A 12 -7.81 3.41 -34.60
N PHE A 13 -7.69 4.61 -34.01
CA PHE A 13 -6.49 5.43 -34.12
C PHE A 13 -5.26 4.75 -33.48
N LEU A 14 -5.41 4.20 -32.27
CA LEU A 14 -4.35 3.46 -31.57
C LEU A 14 -3.86 2.25 -32.39
N ASN A 15 -4.79 1.49 -32.98
CA ASN A 15 -4.45 0.38 -33.87
C ASN A 15 -3.68 0.82 -35.11
N VAL A 16 -4.04 1.97 -35.71
CA VAL A 16 -3.36 2.53 -36.88
C VAL A 16 -1.92 2.94 -36.54
N ILE A 17 -1.72 3.58 -35.38
CA ILE A 17 -0.37 3.99 -34.96
C ILE A 17 0.47 2.83 -34.41
N GLY A 18 -0.16 1.67 -34.17
CA GLY A 18 0.47 0.44 -33.66
C GLY A 18 0.85 0.52 -32.20
N ILE A 19 0.03 1.17 -31.37
CA ILE A 19 0.28 1.36 -29.95
C ILE A 19 -0.89 0.79 -29.14
N ASP A 20 -0.56 -0.04 -28.17
CA ASP A 20 -1.53 -0.56 -27.21
C ASP A 20 -1.85 0.48 -26.13
N TRP A 21 -3.11 0.49 -25.68
CA TRP A 21 -3.52 1.26 -24.52
C TRP A 21 -2.86 0.70 -23.25
N PRO A 22 -2.29 1.54 -22.36
CA PRO A 22 -1.64 1.09 -21.15
C PRO A 22 -2.70 0.62 -20.16
N TYR A 23 -2.83 -0.71 -20.03
CA TYR A 23 -3.65 -1.33 -19.00
C TYR A 23 -2.89 -1.34 -17.67
N LEU A 24 -2.80 -0.18 -17.02
CA LEU A 24 -2.45 -0.14 -15.59
C LEU A 24 -3.68 -0.54 -14.78
N ASN A 25 -3.55 -1.40 -13.76
CA ASN A 25 -4.69 -1.80 -12.93
C ASN A 25 -4.76 -0.93 -11.67
N GLU A 26 -5.46 0.20 -11.74
CA GLU A 26 -5.63 1.10 -10.60
C GLU A 26 -6.44 0.44 -9.48
N ASP A 27 -7.31 -0.49 -9.82
CA ASP A 27 -8.06 -1.26 -8.83
C ASP A 27 -7.16 -2.21 -8.04
N ALA A 28 -6.09 -2.72 -8.65
CA ALA A 28 -5.05 -3.47 -7.91
C ALA A 28 -4.30 -2.56 -6.94
N ILE A 29 -4.01 -1.31 -7.32
CA ILE A 29 -3.39 -0.33 -6.42
C ILE A 29 -4.33 0.01 -5.25
N ARG A 30 -5.63 0.22 -5.51
CA ARG A 30 -6.64 0.42 -4.46
C ARG A 30 -6.80 -0.79 -3.56
N SER A 31 -6.78 -1.99 -4.13
CA SER A 31 -6.83 -3.24 -3.36
C SER A 31 -5.62 -3.38 -2.45
N MET A 32 -4.42 -3.01 -2.92
CA MET A 32 -3.23 -2.95 -2.09
C MET A 32 -3.38 -1.94 -0.94
N ALA A 33 -3.89 -0.73 -1.22
CA ALA A 33 -4.15 0.26 -0.18
C ALA A 33 -5.06 -0.30 0.92
N GLN A 34 -6.14 -1.00 0.53
CA GLN A 34 -7.03 -1.66 1.47
C GLN A 34 -6.32 -2.75 2.29
N LEU A 35 -5.51 -3.60 1.68
CA LEU A 35 -4.74 -4.63 2.39
C LEU A 35 -3.78 -4.01 3.43
N VAL A 36 -3.15 -2.88 3.09
CA VAL A 36 -2.28 -2.14 4.01
C VAL A 36 -3.10 -1.58 5.19
N ARG A 37 -4.30 -1.01 4.96
CA ARG A 37 -5.19 -0.55 6.04
C ARG A 37 -5.60 -1.71 6.95
N GLU A 38 -6.02 -2.84 6.37
CA GLU A 38 -6.40 -4.04 7.11
C GLU A 38 -5.25 -4.58 7.97
N PHE A 39 -4.03 -4.54 7.44
CA PHE A 39 -2.84 -4.93 8.20
C PHE A 39 -2.61 -4.00 9.40
N GLY A 40 -2.66 -2.68 9.20
CA GLY A 40 -2.53 -1.71 10.29
C GLY A 40 -3.59 -1.92 11.39
N GLN A 41 -4.85 -2.15 11.01
CA GLN A 41 -5.93 -2.45 11.95
C GLN A 41 -5.70 -3.74 12.73
N ALA A 42 -5.18 -4.79 12.07
CA ALA A 42 -4.86 -6.05 12.73
C ALA A 42 -3.72 -5.92 13.75
N VAL A 43 -2.70 -5.10 13.43
CA VAL A 43 -1.60 -4.77 14.36
C VAL A 43 -2.16 -4.08 15.61
N GLU A 44 -3.00 -3.06 15.42
CA GLU A 44 -3.60 -2.28 16.51
C GLU A 44 -4.46 -3.17 17.42
N GLN A 45 -5.35 -3.97 16.83
CA GLN A 45 -6.22 -4.88 17.58
C GLN A 45 -5.40 -5.90 18.39
N THR A 46 -4.41 -6.53 17.74
CA THR A 46 -3.53 -7.50 18.41
C THR A 46 -2.78 -6.89 19.58
N HIS A 47 -2.34 -5.64 19.46
CA HIS A 47 -1.69 -4.92 20.54
C HIS A 47 -2.64 -4.60 21.70
N GLN A 48 -3.86 -4.16 21.42
CA GLN A 48 -4.87 -3.90 22.45
C GLN A 48 -5.22 -5.17 23.24
N ASP A 49 -5.37 -6.29 22.53
CA ASP A 49 -5.66 -7.59 23.13
C ASP A 49 -4.49 -8.10 23.99
N ALA A 50 -3.26 -7.96 23.49
CA ALA A 50 -2.06 -8.32 24.24
C ALA A 50 -1.86 -7.42 25.47
N THR A 51 -2.11 -6.11 25.34
CA THR A 51 -2.07 -5.16 26.46
C THR A 51 -3.07 -5.53 27.55
N SER A 52 -4.31 -5.87 27.16
CA SER A 52 -5.33 -6.33 28.10
C SER A 52 -4.92 -7.64 28.79
N ALA A 53 -4.35 -8.60 28.05
CA ALA A 53 -3.88 -9.85 28.62
C ALA A 53 -2.74 -9.65 29.64
N VAL A 54 -1.78 -8.78 29.34
CA VAL A 54 -0.66 -8.45 30.25
C VAL A 54 -1.17 -7.75 31.50
N ALA A 55 -2.11 -6.81 31.37
CA ALA A 55 -2.72 -6.12 32.52
C ALA A 55 -3.47 -7.09 33.44
N ASN A 56 -4.30 -7.98 32.86
CA ASN A 56 -5.03 -9.00 33.62
C ASN A 56 -4.08 -9.95 34.36
N PHE A 57 -3.01 -10.39 33.69
CA PHE A 57 -1.99 -11.25 34.30
C PHE A 57 -1.28 -10.54 35.46
N ALA A 58 -0.92 -9.26 35.31
CA ALA A 58 -0.29 -8.49 36.38
C ALA A 58 -1.21 -8.30 37.59
N GLN A 59 -2.50 -8.08 37.35
CA GLN A 59 -3.51 -7.95 38.40
C GLN A 59 -3.75 -9.26 39.16
N ALA A 60 -3.74 -10.40 38.45
CA ALA A 60 -3.96 -11.72 39.05
C ALA A 60 -2.79 -12.19 39.92
N TYR A 61 -1.54 -11.87 39.52
CA TYR A 61 -0.34 -12.46 40.13
C TYR A 61 0.45 -11.53 41.07
N GLN A 62 0.03 -10.25 41.24
CA GLN A 62 0.53 -9.24 42.20
C GLN A 62 1.98 -9.47 42.69
N GLY A 63 2.94 -9.48 41.76
CA GLY A 63 4.35 -9.72 42.04
C GLY A 63 5.24 -8.67 41.39
N ALA A 64 6.43 -8.43 41.97
CA ALA A 64 7.40 -7.49 41.42
C ALA A 64 7.78 -7.80 39.96
N SER A 65 7.82 -9.09 39.58
CA SER A 65 8.10 -9.52 38.22
C SER A 65 6.95 -9.25 37.24
N THR A 66 5.69 -9.29 37.68
CA THR A 66 4.54 -9.01 36.81
C THR A 66 4.33 -7.51 36.60
N GLU A 67 4.63 -6.70 37.61
CA GLU A 67 4.65 -5.24 37.49
C GLU A 67 5.75 -4.78 36.52
N ALA A 68 6.95 -5.37 36.62
CA ALA A 68 8.05 -5.09 35.69
C ALA A 68 7.70 -5.51 34.24
N MET A 69 7.02 -6.65 34.07
CA MET A 69 6.53 -7.10 32.75
C MET A 69 5.48 -6.15 32.17
N HIS A 70 4.51 -5.71 32.98
CA HIS A 70 3.47 -4.77 32.56
C HIS A 70 4.03 -3.40 32.20
N SER A 71 4.96 -2.86 33.01
CA SER A 71 5.66 -1.61 32.72
C SER A 71 6.52 -1.71 31.46
N GLY A 72 7.25 -2.81 31.28
CA GLY A 72 8.05 -3.04 30.07
C GLY A 72 7.18 -3.17 28.83
N TRP A 73 6.05 -3.87 28.93
CA TRP A 73 5.07 -3.97 27.85
C TRP A 73 4.50 -2.61 27.47
N THR A 74 3.97 -1.83 28.42
CA THR A 74 3.39 -0.50 28.14
C THR A 74 4.38 0.46 27.49
N GLN A 75 5.63 0.46 27.92
CA GLN A 75 6.67 1.31 27.33
C GLN A 75 7.02 0.89 25.90
N LEU A 76 7.09 -0.42 25.64
CA LEU A 76 7.33 -0.95 24.31
C LEU A 76 6.11 -0.73 23.39
N SER A 77 4.93 -0.93 23.92
CA SER A 77 3.69 -0.99 23.16
C SER A 77 3.26 0.42 22.71
N ALA A 78 3.38 1.43 23.58
CA ALA A 78 3.00 2.81 23.29
C ALA A 78 3.90 3.50 22.24
N ALA A 79 5.19 3.17 22.22
CA ALA A 79 6.15 3.78 21.31
C ALA A 79 6.11 3.17 19.90
N HIS A 80 5.86 1.86 19.78
CA HIS A 80 6.18 1.13 18.55
C HIS A 80 4.95 0.78 17.71
N VAL A 81 3.82 0.43 18.32
CA VAL A 81 2.64 0.03 17.55
C VAL A 81 1.95 1.22 16.91
N ASN A 82 1.82 2.34 17.64
CA ASN A 82 1.27 3.57 17.08
C ASN A 82 2.02 4.02 15.81
N GLU A 83 3.35 3.91 15.81
CA GLU A 83 4.17 4.27 14.64
C GLU A 83 3.93 3.33 13.44
N ILE A 84 3.76 2.01 13.67
CA ILE A 84 3.42 1.06 12.59
C ILE A 84 2.05 1.38 12.00
N VAL A 85 1.05 1.57 12.86
CA VAL A 85 -0.34 1.79 12.45
C VAL A 85 -0.44 3.10 11.65
N GLU A 86 0.19 4.17 12.14
CA GLU A 86 0.28 5.44 11.42
C GLU A 86 1.01 5.27 10.07
N GLY A 87 2.11 4.53 10.04
CA GLY A 87 2.83 4.23 8.80
C GLY A 87 1.98 3.47 7.77
N CYS A 88 1.16 2.52 8.22
CA CYS A 88 0.22 1.81 7.37
C CYS A 88 -0.86 2.75 6.82
N HIS A 89 -1.39 3.66 7.65
CA HIS A 89 -2.36 4.66 7.19
C HIS A 89 -1.77 5.58 6.12
N ILE A 90 -0.57 6.13 6.35
CA ILE A 90 0.12 6.99 5.38
C ILE A 90 0.37 6.26 4.05
N LEU A 91 0.82 5.01 4.11
CA LEU A 91 1.05 4.21 2.91
C LEU A 91 -0.25 3.91 2.16
N ALA A 92 -1.31 3.55 2.86
CA ALA A 92 -2.61 3.34 2.23
C ALA A 92 -3.15 4.61 1.56
N ASP A 93 -3.08 5.76 2.24
CA ASP A 93 -3.51 7.04 1.69
C ASP A 93 -2.70 7.41 0.43
N ALA A 94 -1.39 7.20 0.46
CA ALA A 94 -0.53 7.44 -0.70
C ALA A 94 -0.89 6.54 -1.89
N LEU A 95 -1.17 5.25 -1.64
CA LEU A 95 -1.59 4.32 -2.68
C LEU A 95 -2.94 4.71 -3.29
N GLU A 96 -3.90 5.18 -2.50
CA GLU A 96 -5.18 5.68 -2.99
C GLU A 96 -5.02 6.92 -3.88
N VAL A 97 -4.23 7.90 -3.42
CA VAL A 97 -3.90 9.10 -4.22
C VAL A 97 -3.19 8.72 -5.53
N GLY A 98 -2.28 7.75 -5.46
CA GLY A 98 -1.62 7.18 -6.63
C GLY A 98 -2.60 6.59 -7.64
N ALA A 99 -3.55 5.78 -7.18
CA ALA A 99 -4.58 5.19 -8.03
C ALA A 99 -5.45 6.26 -8.70
N ASP A 100 -5.84 7.31 -7.98
CA ASP A 100 -6.63 8.42 -8.52
C ASP A 100 -5.85 9.24 -9.56
N PHE A 101 -4.55 9.45 -9.33
CA PHE A 101 -3.69 10.09 -10.31
C PHE A 101 -3.63 9.32 -11.63
N VAL A 102 -3.44 7.99 -11.57
CA VAL A 102 -3.39 7.15 -12.78
C VAL A 102 -4.71 7.23 -13.54
N VAL A 103 -5.85 7.12 -12.85
CA VAL A 103 -7.18 7.29 -13.48
C VAL A 103 -7.29 8.65 -14.17
N GLY A 104 -6.88 9.73 -13.50
CA GLY A 104 -6.90 11.08 -14.06
C GLY A 104 -6.08 11.20 -15.34
N GLN A 105 -4.86 10.68 -15.33
CA GLN A 105 -3.96 10.69 -16.49
C GLN A 105 -4.50 9.87 -17.66
N LYS A 106 -5.09 8.69 -17.40
CA LYS A 106 -5.76 7.89 -18.45
C LYS A 106 -6.93 8.64 -19.07
N VAL A 107 -7.77 9.29 -18.27
CA VAL A 107 -8.92 10.06 -18.77
C VAL A 107 -8.45 11.23 -19.65
N GLU A 108 -7.43 11.97 -19.21
CA GLU A 108 -6.86 13.07 -19.98
C GLU A 108 -6.30 12.58 -21.33
N ALA A 109 -5.52 11.49 -21.30
CA ALA A 109 -4.98 10.88 -22.51
C ALA A 109 -6.07 10.37 -23.46
N ALA A 110 -7.14 9.77 -22.94
CA ALA A 110 -8.27 9.30 -23.75
C ALA A 110 -8.97 10.45 -24.47
N ILE A 111 -9.13 11.61 -23.82
CA ILE A 111 -9.69 12.83 -24.43
C ILE A 111 -8.77 13.33 -25.55
N GLN A 112 -7.47 13.47 -25.28
CA GLN A 112 -6.51 13.97 -26.27
C GLN A 112 -6.40 13.05 -27.48
N LEU A 113 -6.34 11.72 -27.26
CA LEU A 113 -6.38 10.75 -28.35
C LEU A 113 -7.70 10.78 -29.10
N GLY A 114 -8.83 11.09 -28.44
CA GLY A 114 -10.12 11.31 -29.09
C GLY A 114 -10.09 12.45 -30.10
N ILE A 115 -9.43 13.56 -29.73
CA ILE A 115 -9.23 14.71 -30.63
C ILE A 115 -8.34 14.31 -31.81
N MET A 116 -7.18 13.69 -31.54
CA MET A 116 -6.25 13.25 -32.59
C MET A 116 -6.90 12.22 -33.54
N ALA A 117 -7.72 11.31 -33.01
CA ALA A 117 -8.47 10.35 -33.81
C ALA A 117 -9.49 11.03 -34.73
N ALA A 118 -10.17 12.07 -34.25
CA ALA A 118 -11.09 12.85 -35.06
C ALA A 118 -10.37 13.61 -36.18
N GLU A 119 -9.23 14.22 -35.87
CA GLU A 119 -8.36 14.89 -36.86
C GLU A 119 -7.86 13.90 -37.92
N PHE A 120 -7.37 12.73 -37.50
CA PHE A 120 -6.92 11.68 -38.40
C PHE A 120 -8.03 11.21 -39.34
N LEU A 121 -9.24 10.97 -38.82
CA LEU A 121 -10.38 10.55 -39.64
C LEU A 121 -10.83 11.64 -40.62
N ALA A 122 -10.77 12.91 -40.22
CA ALA A 122 -11.07 14.03 -41.11
C ALA A 122 -10.05 14.13 -42.24
N ASP A 123 -8.76 13.96 -41.94
CA ASP A 123 -7.68 14.01 -42.93
C ASP A 123 -7.76 12.82 -43.91
N GLN A 124 -8.08 11.61 -43.41
CA GLN A 124 -8.34 10.42 -44.24
C GLN A 124 -9.59 10.59 -45.14
N ALA A 125 -10.64 11.23 -44.63
CA ALA A 125 -11.82 11.53 -45.44
C ALA A 125 -11.50 12.54 -46.56
N ALA A 126 -10.66 13.55 -46.28
CA ALA A 126 -10.19 14.51 -47.26
C ALA A 126 -9.20 13.88 -48.26
N SER A 127 -8.35 12.95 -47.82
CA SER A 127 -7.41 12.23 -48.68
C SER A 127 -8.13 11.34 -49.69
N ALA A 128 -9.22 10.68 -49.28
CA ALA A 128 -10.07 9.90 -50.19
C ALA A 128 -10.68 10.75 -51.32
N VAL A 129 -11.03 12.01 -51.03
CA VAL A 129 -11.58 12.95 -52.03
C VAL A 129 -10.49 13.55 -52.92
N THR A 130 -9.27 13.67 -52.41
CA THR A 130 -8.12 14.28 -53.11
C THR A 130 -7.14 13.26 -53.70
N PHE A 131 -7.51 11.98 -53.75
CA PHE A 131 -6.65 10.86 -54.20
C PHE A 131 -5.29 10.77 -53.48
N GLY A 132 -5.26 11.06 -52.17
CA GLY A 132 -4.06 10.97 -51.34
C GLY A 132 -3.12 12.17 -51.41
N LEU A 133 -3.46 13.22 -52.19
CA LEU A 133 -2.62 14.42 -52.31
C LEU A 133 -2.60 15.29 -51.03
N ALA A 134 -3.53 15.07 -50.10
CA ALA A 134 -3.68 15.87 -48.88
C ALA A 134 -3.02 15.28 -47.61
N GLU A 135 -2.38 14.10 -47.65
CA GLU A 135 -1.85 13.38 -46.46
C GLU A 135 -0.58 13.99 -45.81
N ALA A 136 -0.39 15.30 -45.89
CA ALA A 136 0.79 15.94 -45.31
C ALA A 136 0.78 15.97 -43.77
N ALA A 137 -0.39 15.91 -43.13
CA ALA A 137 -0.53 16.01 -41.68
C ALA A 137 -0.50 14.66 -40.95
N VAL A 138 -0.84 13.55 -41.63
CA VAL A 138 -0.89 12.20 -41.06
C VAL A 138 0.38 11.81 -40.29
N PRO A 139 1.62 11.99 -40.82
CA PRO A 139 2.83 11.60 -40.08
C PRO A 139 3.00 12.34 -38.76
N ALA A 140 2.60 13.62 -38.71
CA ALA A 140 2.68 14.44 -37.51
C ALA A 140 1.65 13.99 -36.46
N ILE A 141 0.42 13.68 -36.88
CA ILE A 141 -0.63 13.16 -35.99
C ILE A 141 -0.22 11.81 -35.39
N ILE A 142 0.33 10.92 -36.21
CA ILE A 142 0.86 9.62 -35.74
C ILE A 142 1.97 9.85 -34.72
N ALA A 143 2.97 10.67 -35.05
CA ALA A 143 4.09 10.95 -34.14
C ALA A 143 3.61 11.58 -32.81
N GLY A 144 2.63 12.49 -32.87
CA GLY A 144 2.00 13.09 -31.70
C GLY A 144 1.32 12.06 -30.80
N GLY A 145 0.53 11.14 -31.38
CA GLY A 145 -0.10 10.05 -30.64
C GLY A 145 0.91 9.13 -29.96
N LYS A 146 2.04 8.82 -30.62
CA LYS A 146 3.12 8.02 -30.02
C LYS A 146 3.79 8.75 -28.85
N ALA A 147 4.13 10.02 -29.05
CA ALA A 147 4.78 10.83 -28.02
C ALA A 147 3.89 10.99 -26.79
N LEU A 148 2.59 11.24 -26.98
CA LEU A 148 1.60 11.32 -25.91
C LEU A 148 1.57 10.05 -25.08
N MET A 149 1.55 8.89 -25.73
CA MET A 149 1.51 7.62 -25.01
C MET A 149 2.78 7.37 -24.19
N GLU A 150 3.94 7.68 -24.75
CA GLU A 150 5.21 7.53 -24.03
C GLU A 150 5.32 8.52 -22.85
N THR A 151 4.83 9.75 -23.01
CA THR A 151 4.73 10.72 -21.91
C THR A 151 3.80 10.22 -20.81
N LEU A 152 2.61 9.72 -21.17
CA LEU A 152 1.65 9.16 -20.22
C LEU A 152 2.28 8.03 -19.37
N LYS A 153 2.93 7.07 -20.04
CA LYS A 153 3.63 5.97 -19.35
C LYS A 153 4.69 6.50 -18.39
N GLN A 154 5.53 7.43 -18.84
CA GLN A 154 6.60 7.98 -18.01
C GLN A 154 6.06 8.73 -16.80
N GLN A 155 5.01 9.53 -16.97
CA GLN A 155 4.38 10.27 -15.87
C GLN A 155 3.81 9.33 -14.82
N ILE A 156 3.04 8.32 -15.23
CA ILE A 156 2.49 7.31 -14.32
C ILE A 156 3.61 6.60 -13.55
N ILE A 157 4.65 6.14 -14.26
CA ILE A 157 5.77 5.43 -13.65
C ILE A 157 6.50 6.32 -12.63
N GLN A 158 6.80 7.57 -13.00
CA GLN A 158 7.53 8.50 -12.13
C GLN A 158 6.74 8.85 -10.88
N THR A 159 5.44 9.14 -11.00
CA THR A 159 4.59 9.48 -9.85
C THR A 159 4.40 8.27 -8.93
N ILE A 160 4.15 7.08 -9.46
CA ILE A 160 3.99 5.89 -8.61
C ILE A 160 5.31 5.56 -7.90
N MET A 161 6.44 5.54 -8.60
CA MET A 161 7.72 5.22 -7.96
C MET A 161 8.19 6.32 -7.00
N GLY A 162 8.11 7.59 -7.39
CA GLY A 162 8.62 8.71 -6.63
C GLY A 162 7.69 9.19 -5.53
N ASP A 163 6.44 9.46 -5.85
CA ASP A 163 5.51 10.13 -4.92
C ASP A 163 4.74 9.14 -4.05
N VAL A 164 4.48 7.93 -4.55
CA VAL A 164 3.71 6.93 -3.79
C VAL A 164 4.63 5.98 -3.05
N ILE A 165 5.51 5.27 -3.77
CA ILE A 165 6.36 4.24 -3.18
C ILE A 165 7.44 4.87 -2.29
N GLU A 166 8.25 5.79 -2.82
CA GLU A 166 9.34 6.36 -2.02
C GLU A 166 8.84 7.25 -0.87
N ALA A 167 7.84 8.11 -1.11
CA ALA A 167 7.36 9.02 -0.08
C ALA A 167 6.63 8.30 1.06
N ALA A 168 5.98 7.17 0.79
CA ALA A 168 5.30 6.38 1.82
C ALA A 168 6.20 5.34 2.49
N LEU A 169 7.09 4.68 1.75
CA LEU A 169 7.95 3.64 2.33
C LEU A 169 9.08 4.22 3.20
N LYS A 170 9.66 5.36 2.83
CA LYS A 170 10.72 6.00 3.64
C LYS A 170 10.29 6.28 5.10
N PRO A 171 9.15 6.94 5.37
CA PRO A 171 8.72 7.18 6.75
C PRO A 171 8.36 5.89 7.48
N LEU A 172 7.81 4.88 6.78
CA LEU A 172 7.54 3.57 7.36
C LEU A 172 8.84 2.87 7.79
N PHE A 173 9.85 2.83 6.92
CA PHE A 173 11.16 2.23 7.24
C PHE A 173 11.87 2.98 8.38
N ALA A 174 11.86 4.32 8.37
CA ALA A 174 12.44 5.11 9.43
C ALA A 174 11.80 4.81 10.80
N LYS A 175 10.48 4.63 10.84
CA LYS A 175 9.74 4.22 12.04
C LYS A 175 10.09 2.79 12.48
N ILE A 176 10.22 1.85 11.53
CA ILE A 176 10.65 0.47 11.83
C ILE A 176 12.10 0.41 12.35
N GLU A 177 13.03 1.18 11.77
CA GLU A 177 14.42 1.27 12.25
C GLU A 177 14.52 1.89 13.65
N LYS A 178 13.77 2.97 13.89
CA LYS A 178 13.62 3.58 15.22
C LYS A 178 13.06 2.58 16.24
N MET A 179 12.12 1.74 15.82
CA MET A 179 11.58 0.66 16.65
C MET A 179 12.62 -0.42 16.96
N LEU A 180 13.33 -0.91 15.95
CA LEU A 180 14.35 -1.96 16.14
C LEU A 180 15.51 -1.47 17.01
N SER A 181 15.89 -0.20 16.91
CA SER A 181 16.88 0.41 17.79
C SER A 181 16.38 0.60 19.23
N GLY A 182 15.08 0.84 19.43
CA GLY A 182 14.45 0.83 20.76
C GLY A 182 14.34 -0.55 21.40
N LEU A 183 14.41 -1.62 20.59
CA LEU A 183 14.36 -3.03 20.99
C LEU A 183 15.75 -3.65 21.29
N ASP A 184 16.84 -2.89 21.25
CA ASP A 184 18.16 -3.40 21.66
C ASP A 184 18.24 -3.53 23.19
N TRP A 185 17.77 -4.67 23.70
CA TRP A 185 17.76 -5.04 25.12
C TRP A 185 19.14 -5.47 25.66
N SER A 186 20.23 -5.32 24.90
CA SER A 186 21.57 -5.67 25.39
C SER A 186 21.98 -4.95 26.68
N ASN A 187 21.31 -3.84 27.00
CA ASN A 187 21.58 -3.00 28.18
C ASN A 187 20.43 -2.90 29.20
N ALA A 188 19.33 -3.65 29.04
CA ALA A 188 18.24 -3.59 30.00
C ALA A 188 18.63 -4.31 31.29
N GLN A 189 19.02 -3.56 32.32
CA GLN A 189 19.24 -4.09 33.66
C GLN A 189 17.94 -4.71 34.19
N VAL A 190 17.90 -6.05 34.25
CA VAL A 190 16.91 -6.78 35.02
C VAL A 190 17.17 -6.44 36.49
N GLY A 191 16.41 -5.49 37.03
CA GLY A 191 16.51 -5.08 38.43
C GLY A 191 16.26 -6.28 39.34
N GLY A 192 17.31 -6.73 40.03
CA GLY A 192 17.27 -7.82 41.00
C GLY A 192 16.45 -7.43 42.24
N GLY A 193 15.13 -7.63 42.18
CA GLY A 193 14.24 -7.54 43.34
C GLY A 193 14.10 -8.89 44.02
N SER A 194 14.51 -8.96 45.30
CA SER A 194 14.50 -10.17 46.14
C SER A 194 13.19 -10.97 46.08
N ALA A 195 13.33 -12.23 45.68
CA ALA A 195 12.29 -13.24 45.75
C ALA A 195 12.03 -13.66 47.21
N SER A 196 11.00 -13.13 47.85
CA SER A 196 10.34 -13.82 48.98
C SER A 196 9.01 -13.18 49.36
N LYS A 197 7.91 -13.67 48.78
CA LYS A 197 6.70 -14.16 49.49
C LYS A 197 5.58 -14.48 48.49
N GLY A 198 5.07 -15.71 48.57
CA GLY A 198 3.73 -16.08 48.08
C GLY A 198 3.56 -16.18 46.57
N PHE A 199 4.38 -16.97 45.88
CA PHE A 199 4.17 -17.31 44.47
C PHE A 199 3.12 -18.43 44.36
N SER A 200 1.91 -18.07 43.93
CA SER A 200 0.89 -19.02 43.47
C SER A 200 0.60 -18.68 42.01
N ILE A 201 1.24 -19.38 41.07
CA ILE A 201 0.82 -19.33 39.67
C ILE A 201 -0.33 -20.32 39.47
N ASP A 202 -1.50 -19.84 39.02
CA ASP A 202 -2.52 -20.72 38.45
C ASP A 202 -2.07 -21.06 37.02
N PHE A 203 -1.44 -22.22 36.90
CA PHE A 203 -0.90 -22.72 35.63
C PHE A 203 -2.00 -22.99 34.58
N ALA A 204 -3.27 -23.06 34.96
CA ALA A 204 -4.38 -23.20 34.00
C ALA A 204 -4.72 -21.84 33.39
N GLU A 205 -4.85 -20.81 34.21
CA GLU A 205 -5.13 -19.44 33.78
C GLU A 205 -3.97 -18.84 32.96
N ALA A 206 -2.72 -19.05 33.41
CA ALA A 206 -1.53 -18.64 32.65
C ALA A 206 -1.46 -19.32 31.26
N ARG A 207 -1.86 -20.60 31.16
CA ARG A 207 -1.94 -21.30 29.87
C ARG A 207 -3.02 -20.73 28.97
N GLN A 208 -4.15 -20.30 29.53
CA GLN A 208 -5.23 -19.68 28.79
C GLN A 208 -4.79 -18.35 28.15
N HIS A 209 -4.11 -17.48 28.91
CA HIS A 209 -3.58 -16.22 28.37
C HIS A 209 -2.51 -16.44 27.29
N VAL A 210 -1.61 -17.41 27.48
CA VAL A 210 -0.61 -17.76 26.46
C VAL A 210 -1.28 -18.32 25.19
N ALA A 211 -2.37 -19.07 25.32
CA ALA A 211 -3.13 -19.56 24.16
C ALA A 211 -3.78 -18.40 23.38
N ILE A 212 -4.31 -17.40 24.07
CA ILE A 212 -4.88 -16.19 23.45
C ILE A 212 -3.78 -15.43 22.69
N LEU A 213 -2.62 -15.18 23.30
CA LEU A 213 -1.49 -14.49 22.63
C LEU A 213 -1.03 -15.24 21.37
N ARG A 214 -0.99 -16.58 21.41
CA ARG A 214 -0.65 -17.39 20.23
C ARG A 214 -1.69 -17.29 19.12
N ALA A 215 -2.98 -17.24 19.46
CA ALA A 215 -4.03 -17.07 18.48
C ALA A 215 -3.90 -15.72 17.75
N HIS A 216 -3.58 -14.64 18.46
CA HIS A 216 -3.35 -13.32 17.85
C HIS A 216 -2.12 -13.32 16.94
N ALA A 217 -1.03 -13.97 17.35
CA ALA A 217 0.16 -14.11 16.52
C ALA A 217 -0.11 -14.88 15.21
N GLU A 218 -1.00 -15.88 15.24
CA GLU A 218 -1.45 -16.60 14.04
C GLU A 218 -2.26 -15.70 13.11
N THR A 219 -3.22 -14.94 13.66
CA THR A 219 -4.00 -13.96 12.91
C THR A 219 -3.07 -12.96 12.21
N MET A 220 -2.10 -12.38 12.93
CA MET A 220 -1.11 -11.46 12.38
C MET A 220 -0.30 -12.08 11.23
N ARG A 221 0.11 -13.34 11.35
CA ARG A 221 0.82 -14.04 10.27
C ARG A 221 -0.06 -14.19 9.03
N GLY A 222 -1.35 -14.47 9.22
CA GLY A 222 -2.31 -14.52 8.12
C GLY A 222 -2.49 -13.16 7.41
N HIS A 223 -2.53 -12.05 8.15
CA HIS A 223 -2.56 -10.71 7.53
C HIS A 223 -1.28 -10.39 6.76
N ALA A 224 -0.10 -10.75 7.31
CA ALA A 224 1.17 -10.55 6.63
C ALA A 224 1.29 -11.38 5.34
N GLN A 225 0.78 -12.62 5.35
CA GLN A 225 0.73 -13.46 4.14
C GLN A 225 -0.17 -12.85 3.07
N ARG A 226 -1.37 -12.38 3.42
CA ARG A 226 -2.26 -11.72 2.48
C ARG A 226 -1.66 -10.46 1.88
N LEU A 227 -0.98 -9.64 2.68
CA LEU A 227 -0.27 -8.46 2.18
C LEU A 227 0.84 -8.87 1.20
N HIS A 228 1.62 -9.91 1.51
CA HIS A 228 2.67 -10.42 0.64
C HIS A 228 2.13 -10.96 -0.69
N GLU A 229 1.03 -11.72 -0.66
CA GLU A 229 0.33 -12.20 -1.85
C GLU A 229 -0.19 -11.04 -2.71
N GLY A 230 -0.74 -10.00 -2.08
CA GLY A 230 -1.15 -8.78 -2.78
C GLY A 230 -0.01 -8.11 -3.54
N LEU A 231 1.22 -8.12 -3.00
CA LEU A 231 2.38 -7.50 -3.66
C LEU A 231 2.75 -8.24 -4.95
N GLY A 232 2.56 -9.57 -4.98
CA GLY A 232 2.75 -10.37 -6.19
C GLY A 232 1.71 -10.10 -7.27
N GLY A 233 0.56 -9.51 -6.92
CA GLY A 233 -0.49 -9.11 -7.87
C GLY A 233 -0.25 -7.77 -8.57
N LEU A 234 0.72 -6.97 -8.09
CA LEU A 234 1.14 -5.71 -8.74
C LEU A 234 2.18 -6.02 -9.84
N SER A 235 1.77 -6.66 -10.92
CA SER A 235 2.61 -6.75 -12.13
C SER A 235 2.52 -5.44 -12.91
N PHE A 236 3.64 -4.72 -13.01
CA PHE A 236 3.82 -3.54 -13.88
C PHE A 236 4.34 -3.95 -15.26
#